data_AF-A0A2V8AG92-F1
#
_entry.id   AF-A0A2V8AG92-F1
#
_cell.length_a   1.000
_cell.length_b   1.000
_cell.length_c   1.000
_cell.angle_alpha   90.00
_cell.angle_beta   90.00
_cell.angle_gamma   90.00
#
_symmetry.space_group_name_H-M   'P 1'
#
loop_
_entity.id
_entity.type
_entity.pdbx_description
1 polymer ?
#
loop_
_entity_poly.entity_id
_entity_poly.type
_entity_poly.pdbx_seq_one_letter_code
_entity_poly.pdbx_strand_id
1 'polypeptide(L)'
;MQPSIDFAFTIAVQITEDFLEPGSCETLKATVHAAAFGLAIVMGVYNAAAWFRRRERHLAINTVLYAALTAWEQKNVAHHLASRRRRLDADAAADAPLGTPRPADDVVAA
;
A
#
# COMPACT_ATOMS: atom_id res chain seq x y z
N MET A 1 12.83 38.84 -4.97
CA MET A 1 11.66 38.25 -4.29
C MET A 1 11.05 37.28 -5.30
N GLN A 2 11.33 35.98 -5.18
CA GLN A 2 11.02 34.94 -6.17
C GLN A 2 9.74 34.18 -5.77
N PRO A 3 8.54 34.61 -6.18
CA PRO A 3 7.27 33.98 -5.79
C PRO A 3 7.08 32.55 -6.32
N SER A 4 7.88 32.14 -7.30
CA SER A 4 7.82 30.80 -7.89
C SER A 4 8.42 29.71 -7.00
N ILE A 5 9.41 30.03 -6.16
CA ILE A 5 10.03 29.06 -5.26
C ILE A 5 9.12 28.76 -4.08
N ASP A 6 8.47 29.79 -3.51
CA ASP A 6 7.52 29.62 -2.39
C ASP A 6 6.30 28.79 -2.79
N PHE A 7 5.80 28.95 -4.03
CA PHE A 7 4.66 28.17 -4.52
C PHE A 7 5.03 26.69 -4.76
N ALA A 8 6.18 26.43 -5.40
CA ALA A 8 6.66 25.06 -5.60
C ALA A 8 6.97 24.36 -4.27
N PHE A 9 7.55 25.09 -3.31
CA PHE A 9 7.81 24.60 -1.97
C PHE A 9 6.52 24.29 -1.21
N THR A 10 5.52 25.17 -1.28
CA THR A 10 4.21 24.97 -0.63
C THR A 10 3.47 23.76 -1.20
N ILE A 11 3.49 23.57 -2.53
CA ILE A 11 2.92 22.38 -3.16
C ILE A 11 3.69 21.11 -2.75
N ALA A 12 5.02 21.15 -2.71
CA ALA A 12 5.81 19.98 -2.29
C ALA A 12 5.54 19.59 -0.84
N VAL A 13 5.39 20.57 0.06
CA VAL A 13 5.04 20.35 1.47
C VAL A 13 3.62 19.79 1.60
N GLN A 14 2.63 20.37 0.91
CA GLN A 14 1.24 19.88 0.91
C GLN A 14 1.11 18.45 0.39
N ILE A 15 1.77 18.11 -0.73
CA ILE A 15 1.79 16.74 -1.27
C ILE A 15 2.40 15.77 -0.26
N THR A 16 3.40 16.21 0.50
CA THR A 16 4.07 15.38 1.50
C THR A 16 3.16 15.13 2.72
N GLU A 17 2.47 16.17 3.22
CA GLU A 17 1.52 16.06 4.33
C GLU A 17 0.33 15.16 3.96
N ASP A 18 -0.25 15.35 2.77
CA ASP A 18 -1.34 14.50 2.25
C ASP A 18 -0.87 13.05 2.07
N PHE A 19 0.40 12.83 1.74
CA PHE A 19 0.99 11.51 1.66
C PHE A 19 1.31 10.92 3.04
N LEU A 20 1.53 11.74 4.07
CA LEU A 20 1.82 11.27 5.42
C LEU A 20 0.54 10.97 6.23
N GLU A 21 -0.60 11.54 5.84
CA GLU A 21 -1.87 11.27 6.52
C GLU A 21 -2.28 9.78 6.43
N PRO A 22 -2.58 9.13 7.57
CA PRO A 22 -3.16 7.80 7.61
C PRO A 22 -4.54 7.81 6.95
N GLY A 23 -4.66 7.15 5.79
CA GLY A 23 -5.92 7.05 5.04
C GLY A 23 -5.93 7.76 3.69
N SER A 24 -5.05 8.74 3.50
CA SER A 24 -4.82 9.36 2.20
C SER A 24 -3.74 8.61 1.41
N CYS A 25 -3.90 8.56 0.09
CA CYS A 25 -2.99 7.91 -0.86
C CYS A 25 -2.62 6.44 -0.55
N GLU A 26 -3.44 5.67 0.18
CA GLU A 26 -3.18 4.26 0.48
C GLU A 26 -2.96 3.41 -0.78
N THR A 27 -3.66 3.77 -1.87
CA THR A 27 -3.48 3.10 -3.17
C THR A 27 -2.07 3.31 -3.72
N LEU A 28 -1.58 4.55 -3.66
CA LEU A 28 -0.24 4.93 -4.11
C LEU A 28 0.85 4.35 -3.21
N LYS A 29 0.68 4.41 -1.88
CA LYS A 29 1.59 3.76 -0.92
C LYS A 29 1.74 2.28 -1.23
N ALA A 30 0.62 1.59 -1.45
CA ALA A 30 0.63 0.17 -1.77
C ALA A 30 1.31 -0.13 -3.13
N THR A 31 1.14 0.72 -4.16
CA THR A 31 1.80 0.51 -5.45
C THR A 31 3.30 0.75 -5.38
N VAL A 32 3.74 1.77 -4.61
CA VAL A 32 5.17 2.03 -4.37
C VAL A 32 5.82 0.86 -3.64
N HIS A 33 5.19 0.36 -2.57
CA HIS A 33 5.70 -0.81 -1.84
C HIS A 33 5.71 -2.08 -2.72
N ALA A 34 4.69 -2.30 -3.54
CA ALA A 34 4.66 -3.43 -4.48
C ALA A 34 5.78 -3.33 -5.54
N ALA A 35 6.05 -2.13 -6.06
CA ALA A 35 7.14 -1.90 -7.00
C ALA A 35 8.52 -2.11 -6.34
N ALA A 36 8.71 -1.58 -5.13
CA ALA A 36 9.92 -1.77 -4.33
C ALA A 36 10.15 -3.26 -4.01
N PHE A 37 9.10 -3.97 -3.64
CA PHE A 37 9.11 -5.43 -3.41
C PHE A 37 9.59 -6.20 -4.65
N GLY A 38 8.99 -5.94 -5.81
CA GLY A 38 9.37 -6.59 -7.06
C GLY A 38 10.83 -6.32 -7.43
N LEU A 39 11.29 -5.08 -7.28
CA LEU A 39 12.68 -4.71 -7.53
C LEU A 39 13.65 -5.41 -6.57
N ALA A 40 13.32 -5.47 -5.27
CA ALA A 40 14.13 -6.15 -4.27
C ALA A 40 14.31 -7.65 -4.58
N ILE A 41 13.25 -8.32 -5.04
CA ILE A 41 13.31 -9.72 -5.48
C ILE A 41 14.29 -9.88 -6.64
N VAL A 42 14.14 -9.06 -7.69
CA VAL A 42 15.01 -9.15 -8.88
C VAL A 42 16.48 -8.96 -8.50
N MET A 43 16.76 -7.95 -7.67
CA MET A 43 18.12 -7.68 -7.19
C MET A 43 18.66 -8.81 -6.31
N GLY A 44 17.84 -9.35 -5.41
CA GLY A 44 18.22 -10.47 -4.55
C GLY A 44 18.56 -11.73 -5.35
N VAL A 45 17.71 -12.09 -6.32
CA VAL A 45 17.91 -13.26 -7.20
C VAL A 45 19.17 -13.08 -8.05
N TYR A 46 19.38 -11.90 -8.62
CA TYR A 46 20.59 -11.60 -9.39
C TYR A 46 21.86 -11.76 -8.54
N ASN A 47 21.90 -11.14 -7.35
CA ASN A 47 23.06 -11.21 -6.47
C ASN A 47 23.29 -12.64 -5.98
N ALA A 48 22.22 -13.41 -5.71
CA ALA A 48 22.34 -14.81 -5.32
C ALA A 48 22.94 -15.67 -6.44
N ALA A 49 22.45 -15.52 -7.67
CA ALA A 49 22.98 -16.23 -8.84
C ALA A 49 24.45 -15.86 -9.11
N ALA A 50 24.80 -14.58 -8.98
CA ALA A 50 26.18 -14.12 -9.11
C ALA A 50 27.08 -14.68 -7.99
N TRP A 51 26.58 -14.73 -6.75
CA TRP A 51 27.30 -15.29 -5.62
C TRP A 51 27.56 -16.80 -5.79
N PHE A 52 26.58 -17.58 -6.27
CA PHE A 52 26.79 -19.01 -6.52
C PHE A 52 27.92 -19.27 -7.52
N ARG A 53 28.14 -18.35 -8.47
CA ARG A 53 29.22 -18.45 -9.47
C ARG A 53 30.57 -17.94 -8.98
N ARG A 54 30.60 -16.78 -8.30
CA ARG A 54 31.87 -16.07 -7.96
C ARG A 54 32.30 -16.27 -6.51
N ARG A 55 31.38 -16.67 -5.62
CA ARG A 55 31.56 -16.83 -4.17
C ARG A 55 32.10 -15.58 -3.44
N GLU A 56 31.93 -14.41 -4.03
CA GLU A 56 32.36 -13.14 -3.44
C GLU A 56 31.47 -12.74 -2.25
N ARG A 57 32.10 -12.28 -1.16
CA ARG A 57 31.42 -12.00 0.11
C ARG A 57 30.40 -10.86 0.02
N HIS A 58 30.67 -9.83 -0.80
CA HIS A 58 29.75 -8.71 -0.95
C HIS A 58 28.44 -9.11 -1.65
N LEU A 59 28.49 -10.06 -2.59
CA LEU A 59 27.28 -10.59 -3.25
C LEU A 59 26.43 -11.38 -2.25
N ALA A 60 27.04 -12.17 -1.37
CA ALA A 60 26.33 -12.87 -0.31
C ALA A 60 25.61 -11.90 0.64
N ILE A 61 26.31 -10.83 1.05
CA ILE A 61 25.74 -9.77 1.89
C ILE A 61 24.56 -9.11 1.18
N ASN A 62 24.72 -8.73 -0.09
CA ASN A 62 23.64 -8.14 -0.88
C ASN A 62 22.43 -9.08 -0.96
N THR A 63 22.63 -10.37 -1.20
CA THR A 63 21.54 -11.36 -1.19
C THR A 63 20.79 -11.38 0.13
N VAL A 64 21.50 -11.39 1.27
CA VAL A 64 20.86 -11.37 2.60
C VAL A 64 20.10 -10.07 2.82
N LEU A 65 20.68 -8.92 2.45
CA LEU A 65 20.03 -7.62 2.59
C LEU A 65 18.77 -7.51 1.71
N TYR A 66 18.84 -7.91 0.45
CA TYR A 66 17.68 -7.92 -0.44
C TYR A 66 16.62 -8.94 -0.01
N ALA A 67 17.01 -10.08 0.57
CA ALA A 67 16.06 -11.02 1.15
C ALA A 67 15.35 -10.43 2.38
N ALA A 68 16.09 -9.76 3.27
CA ALA A 68 15.51 -9.06 4.42
C ALA A 68 14.57 -7.92 3.98
N LEU A 69 14.98 -7.13 2.98
CA LEU A 69 14.16 -6.07 2.38
C LEU A 69 12.89 -6.64 1.75
N THR A 70 12.99 -7.77 1.04
CA THR A 70 11.84 -8.48 0.46
C THR A 70 10.84 -8.88 1.54
N ALA A 71 11.31 -9.47 2.64
CA ALA A 71 10.44 -9.84 3.77
C ALA A 71 9.77 -8.64 4.43
N TRP A 72 10.50 -7.53 4.58
CA TRP A 72 9.95 -6.27 5.10
C TRP A 72 8.86 -5.72 4.18
N GLU A 73 9.13 -5.62 2.88
CA GLU A 73 8.18 -5.12 1.89
C GLU A 73 6.95 -6.02 1.75
N GLN A 74 7.10 -7.34 1.85
CA GLN A 74 5.98 -8.27 1.88
C GLN A 74 5.01 -7.94 3.02
N LYS A 75 5.53 -7.58 4.20
CA LYS A 75 4.71 -7.16 5.35
C LYS A 75 3.95 -5.85 5.05
N ASN A 76 4.62 -4.86 4.44
CA ASN A 76 3.96 -3.60 4.06
C ASN A 76 2.87 -3.81 3.02
N VAL A 77 3.15 -4.60 1.98
CA VAL A 77 2.16 -4.97 0.95
C VAL A 77 0.97 -5.69 1.59
N ALA A 78 1.20 -6.70 2.45
CA ALA A 78 0.13 -7.42 3.13
C ALA A 78 -0.71 -6.50 4.03
N HIS A 79 -0.07 -5.59 4.77
CA HIS A 79 -0.75 -4.59 5.58
C HIS A 79 -1.66 -3.70 4.73
N HIS A 80 -1.15 -3.20 3.60
CA HIS A 80 -1.93 -2.37 2.69
C HIS A 80 -3.08 -3.12 2.02
N LEU A 81 -2.89 -4.39 1.62
CA LEU A 81 -3.99 -5.21 1.08
C LEU A 81 -5.08 -5.43 2.13
N ALA A 82 -4.72 -5.71 3.38
CA ALA A 82 -5.68 -5.88 4.47
C ALA A 82 -6.47 -4.59 4.74
N SER A 83 -5.81 -3.42 4.70
CA SER A 83 -6.47 -2.12 4.85
C SER A 83 -7.39 -1.81 3.67
N ARG A 84 -6.96 -2.06 2.43
CA ARG A 84 -7.82 -1.91 1.25
C ARG A 84 -9.03 -2.84 1.31
N ARG A 85 -8.86 -4.10 1.72
CA ARG A 85 -9.96 -5.05 1.84
C ARG A 85 -11.02 -4.56 2.84
N ARG A 86 -10.59 -4.11 4.01
CA ARG A 86 -11.50 -3.53 5.02
C ARG A 86 -12.29 -2.34 4.50
N ARG A 87 -11.69 -1.47 3.68
CA ARG A 87 -12.39 -0.34 3.05
C ARG A 87 -13.43 -0.81 2.04
N LEU A 88 -13.06 -1.72 1.13
CA LEU A 88 -14.00 -2.28 0.16
C LEU A 88 -15.21 -2.94 0.84
N ASP A 89 -14.98 -3.66 1.95
CA ASP A 89 -16.06 -4.28 2.72
C ASP A 89 -16.94 -3.23 3.42
N ALA A 90 -16.37 -2.10 3.89
CA ALA A 90 -17.11 -0.99 4.48
C ALA A 90 -17.93 -0.20 3.44
N ASP A 91 -17.37 0.06 2.27
CA ASP A 91 -18.06 0.72 1.16
C ASP A 91 -19.24 -0.16 0.68
N ALA A 92 -19.03 -1.47 0.55
CA ALA A 92 -20.09 -2.42 0.21
C ALA A 92 -21.20 -2.50 1.27
N ALA A 93 -20.87 -2.32 2.56
CA ALA A 93 -21.85 -2.26 3.64
C ALA A 93 -22.63 -0.93 3.66
N ALA A 94 -22.01 0.17 3.24
CA ALA A 94 -22.67 1.48 3.09
C ALA A 94 -23.60 1.53 1.86
N ASP A 95 -23.21 0.85 0.77
CA ASP A 95 -24.01 0.71 -0.46
C ASP A 95 -25.09 -0.37 -0.35
N ALA A 96 -25.05 -1.21 0.70
CA ALA A 96 -26.13 -2.15 0.98
C ALA A 96 -27.41 -1.33 1.22
N PRO A 97 -28.49 -1.53 0.43
CA PRO A 97 -29.69 -0.74 0.57
C PRO A 97 -30.19 -0.87 2.00
N LEU A 98 -30.36 0.26 2.69
CA LEU A 98 -31.04 0.36 3.99
C LEU A 98 -32.33 -0.45 3.87
N GLY A 99 -32.30 -1.68 4.37
CA GLY A 99 -33.46 -2.54 4.43
C GLY A 99 -34.45 -1.88 5.35
N THR A 100 -35.39 -1.13 4.79
CA THR A 100 -36.57 -0.73 5.54
C THR A 100 -37.33 -2.01 5.84
N PRO A 101 -37.55 -2.36 7.13
CA PRO A 101 -38.52 -3.38 7.45
C PRO A 101 -39.85 -2.86 6.92
N ARG A 102 -40.47 -3.55 5.95
CA ARG A 102 -41.87 -3.31 5.62
C ARG A 102 -42.67 -3.65 6.89
N PRO A 103 -43.33 -2.69 7.57
CA PRO A 103 -44.26 -3.04 8.63
C PRO A 103 -45.40 -3.83 7.99
N ALA A 104 -45.60 -5.05 8.47
CA ALA A 104 -46.70 -5.92 8.08
C ALA A 104 -47.89 -5.60 8.99
N ASP A 105 -48.49 -4.43 8.78
CA ASP A 105 -49.53 -3.89 9.66
C ASP A 105 -50.80 -3.60 8.85
N ASP A 106 -51.36 -4.63 8.21
CA ASP A 106 -52.77 -4.63 7.77
C ASP A 106 -53.48 -5.81 8.44
N VAL A 107 -53.57 -5.77 9.77
CA VAL A 107 -54.60 -6.48 10.55
C VAL A 107 -55.67 -5.43 10.89
N VAL A 108 -56.95 -5.82 10.74
CA VAL A 108 -58.22 -5.06 11.00
C VAL A 108 -58.75 -4.35 9.74
N ALA A 109 -59.96 -4.56 9.20
CA ALA A 109 -61.23 -5.05 9.75
C ALA A 109 -62.08 -5.79 8.68
N ALA A 110 -62.81 -6.82 9.11
CA ALA A 110 -64.05 -7.31 8.48
C ALA A 110 -65.06 -7.63 9.59
#